data_AF-A0A9D8U021-F1
#
_entry.id   AF-A0A9D8U021-F1
#
_cell.length_a   1.000
_cell.length_b   1.000
_cell.length_c   1.000
_cell.angle_alpha   90.00
_cell.angle_beta   90.00
_cell.angle_gamma   90.00
#
_symmetry.space_group_name_H-M   'P 1'
#
loop_
_entity.id
_entity.type
_entity.pdbx_description
1 polymer ?
#
loop_
_entity_poly.entity_id
_entity_poly.type
_entity_poly.pdbx_seq_one_letter_code
_entity_poly.pdbx_strand_id
1 'polypeptide(L)'
;MKRSKIFTALVAMAASTGAMAQGQDSTPGERNLLVLSELLPGIYSSANQALFDARRGIVEAERHGREEFQIERLEAPHSFSLVGTFAGKESSYQMSLVPGPTDQELTAKLANGEGATIEDCEIRFKRRAEHYDGAAVGSGCDSLGFTGMQVSRKEVWVEVASKAEPYWYERAREFHCYADLPGVSGGRDIPFERYDNITLHDKGKTHWFTTRGEEKREIGLTLQAITWHVLNENNGNFNRNSLVLYASERMPDGSTKSHPYTFTEPSAERLGYNLRWMLVNCAITPRDKARPEM
;
A
#
# COMPACT_ATOMS: atom_id res chain seq x y z
N MET A 1 -83.26 -14.69 48.04
CA MET A 1 -83.19 -13.55 47.10
C MET A 1 -82.65 -14.07 45.77
N LYS A 2 -83.48 -14.27 44.73
CA LYS A 2 -83.61 -13.39 43.53
C LYS A 2 -82.25 -12.80 43.10
N ARG A 3 -81.72 -12.88 41.87
CA ARG A 3 -82.14 -13.27 40.50
C ARG A 3 -80.81 -13.17 39.68
N SER A 4 -80.43 -14.11 38.80
CA SER A 4 -80.74 -14.11 37.35
C SER A 4 -79.64 -13.52 36.43
N LYS A 5 -79.21 -14.34 35.42
CA LYS A 5 -78.80 -13.99 34.03
C LYS A 5 -77.42 -13.30 33.84
N ILE A 6 -76.65 -13.38 32.74
CA ILE A 6 -76.64 -14.05 31.41
C ILE A 6 -75.26 -13.70 30.77
N PHE A 7 -74.72 -14.60 29.91
CA PHE A 7 -73.80 -14.43 28.76
C PHE A 7 -72.65 -13.37 28.74
N THR A 8 -71.44 -13.79 28.29
CA THR A 8 -70.85 -13.53 26.94
C THR A 8 -69.30 -13.57 26.95
N ALA A 9 -68.75 -14.34 26.00
CA ALA A 9 -67.44 -14.34 25.30
C ALA A 9 -66.18 -13.65 25.88
N LEU A 10 -65.05 -14.37 25.81
CA LEU A 10 -63.68 -13.83 25.57
C LEU A 10 -62.91 -14.92 24.76
N VAL A 11 -62.86 -14.85 23.43
CA VAL A 11 -61.80 -14.25 22.58
C VAL A 11 -60.37 -14.69 22.95
N ALA A 12 -59.74 -15.32 21.96
CA ALA A 12 -58.40 -15.89 21.97
C ALA A 12 -57.27 -14.88 22.22
N MET A 13 -56.22 -15.34 22.92
CA MET A 13 -54.86 -14.82 22.77
C MET A 13 -53.88 -15.98 22.64
N ALA A 14 -53.72 -16.46 21.42
CA ALA A 14 -52.43 -16.97 20.97
C ALA A 14 -51.64 -15.76 20.48
N ALA A 15 -50.78 -15.22 21.34
CA ALA A 15 -49.80 -14.21 20.94
C ALA A 15 -48.41 -14.85 21.02
N SER A 16 -47.98 -15.33 19.86
CA SER A 16 -46.59 -15.53 19.50
C SER A 16 -45.79 -14.24 19.71
N THR A 17 -44.80 -14.27 20.59
CA THR A 17 -43.65 -13.34 20.54
C THR A 17 -42.39 -14.10 20.19
N GLY A 18 -42.41 -14.73 19.01
CA GLY A 18 -41.24 -14.76 18.16
C GLY A 18 -41.11 -13.38 17.52
N ALA A 19 -40.46 -12.44 18.20
CA ALA A 19 -39.90 -11.24 17.57
C ALA A 19 -38.43 -11.56 17.29
N MET A 20 -38.15 -12.15 16.13
CA MET A 20 -37.68 -11.41 14.95
C MET A 20 -36.34 -10.72 15.23
N ALA A 21 -35.25 -11.49 15.13
CA ALA A 21 -33.95 -10.96 14.76
C ALA A 21 -34.03 -10.48 13.30
N GLN A 22 -34.63 -9.31 13.07
CA GLN A 22 -34.52 -8.59 11.81
C GLN A 22 -33.31 -7.65 11.91
N GLY A 23 -32.28 -7.95 11.11
CA GLY A 23 -31.19 -7.05 10.71
C GLY A 23 -30.61 -6.16 11.81
N GLN A 24 -29.73 -6.69 12.66
CA GLN A 24 -28.83 -5.81 13.41
C GLN A 24 -27.83 -5.21 12.41
N ASP A 25 -28.08 -3.97 12.00
CA ASP A 25 -27.08 -3.17 11.31
C ASP A 25 -25.84 -3.09 12.20
N SER A 26 -24.69 -3.42 11.63
CA SER A 26 -23.39 -3.27 12.28
C SER A 26 -23.25 -1.85 12.84
N THR A 27 -22.74 -1.72 14.06
CA THR A 27 -22.45 -0.44 14.69
C THR A 27 -21.47 0.39 13.84
N PRO A 28 -21.44 1.72 13.98
CA PRO A 28 -20.44 2.54 13.28
C PRO A 28 -19.00 2.07 13.53
N GLY A 29 -18.68 1.64 14.75
CA GLY A 29 -17.38 1.09 15.13
C GLY A 29 -17.04 -0.20 14.39
N GLU A 30 -17.96 -1.17 14.33
CA GLU A 30 -17.77 -2.42 13.57
C GLU A 30 -17.58 -2.16 12.07
N ARG A 31 -18.32 -1.21 11.49
CA ARG A 31 -18.13 -0.82 10.08
C ARG A 31 -16.77 -0.18 9.85
N ASN A 32 -16.37 0.72 10.72
CA ASN A 32 -15.06 1.37 10.62
C ASN A 32 -13.94 0.33 10.75
N LEU A 33 -14.09 -0.65 11.66
CA LEU A 33 -13.14 -1.73 11.85
C LEU A 33 -12.95 -2.53 10.56
N LEU A 34 -14.04 -2.92 9.90
CA LEU A 34 -14.01 -3.62 8.62
C LEU A 34 -13.34 -2.77 7.53
N VAL A 35 -13.74 -1.51 7.39
CA VAL A 35 -13.22 -0.62 6.34
C VAL A 35 -11.72 -0.38 6.53
N LEU A 36 -11.27 0.01 7.72
CA LEU A 36 -9.83 0.23 7.96
C LEU A 36 -9.05 -1.08 7.78
N SER A 37 -9.62 -2.22 8.21
CA SER A 37 -9.01 -3.53 8.00
C SER A 37 -8.83 -3.88 6.52
N GLU A 38 -9.69 -3.41 5.62
CA GLU A 38 -9.53 -3.56 4.16
C GLU A 38 -8.57 -2.55 3.55
N LEU A 39 -8.42 -1.37 4.14
CA LEU A 39 -7.53 -0.33 3.62
C LEU A 39 -6.06 -0.63 3.88
N LEU A 40 -5.72 -1.21 5.03
CA LEU A 40 -4.36 -1.36 5.53
C LEU A 40 -3.44 -2.30 4.72
N PRO A 41 -3.85 -3.51 4.27
CA PRO A 41 -2.90 -4.44 3.67
C PRO A 41 -2.33 -3.92 2.35
N GLY A 42 -1.02 -3.99 2.16
CA GLY A 42 -0.36 -3.55 0.94
C GLY A 42 1.11 -3.21 1.13
N ILE A 43 1.78 -2.90 0.03
CA ILE A 43 3.15 -2.37 0.01
C ILE A 43 3.06 -0.85 -0.05
N TYR A 44 3.88 -0.17 0.76
CA TYR A 44 3.92 1.28 0.88
C TYR A 44 5.37 1.75 0.76
N SER A 45 5.62 2.82 0.00
CA SER A 45 6.97 3.32 -0.26
C SER A 45 7.02 4.85 -0.27
N SER A 46 8.08 5.40 0.31
CA SER A 46 8.37 6.84 0.33
C SER A 46 9.25 7.29 -0.85
N ALA A 47 9.38 6.48 -1.90
CA ALA A 47 10.30 6.74 -3.00
C ALA A 47 10.13 8.13 -3.65
N ASN A 48 8.89 8.62 -3.81
CA ASN A 48 8.65 9.97 -4.34
C ASN A 48 9.02 11.06 -3.33
N GLN A 49 8.74 10.89 -2.04
CA GLN A 49 9.17 11.83 -1.01
C GLN A 49 10.71 11.95 -1.00
N ALA A 50 11.41 10.82 -0.92
CA ALA A 50 12.88 10.80 -0.94
C ALA A 50 13.46 11.41 -2.23
N LEU A 51 12.81 11.18 -3.39
CA LEU A 51 13.20 11.78 -4.66
C LEU A 51 13.01 13.31 -4.67
N PHE A 52 11.91 13.79 -4.08
CA PHE A 52 11.50 15.18 -4.19
C PHE A 52 11.99 16.08 -3.07
N ASP A 53 12.36 15.57 -1.89
CA ASP A 53 12.88 16.39 -0.80
C ASP A 53 14.10 17.23 -1.21
N ALA A 54 15.03 16.64 -1.96
CA ALA A 54 16.18 17.36 -2.50
C ALA A 54 15.75 18.45 -3.50
N ARG A 55 14.76 18.17 -4.35
CA ARG A 55 14.23 19.11 -5.35
C ARG A 55 13.39 20.24 -4.73
N ARG A 56 12.74 19.95 -3.60
CA ARG A 56 11.98 20.91 -2.77
C ARG A 56 12.89 21.81 -1.92
N GLY A 57 14.21 21.56 -1.93
CA GLY A 57 15.18 22.34 -1.17
C GLY A 57 15.19 22.05 0.32
N ILE A 58 14.65 20.90 0.75
CA ILE A 58 14.75 20.46 2.14
C ILE A 58 16.22 20.27 2.49
N VAL A 59 16.65 20.78 3.65
CA VAL A 59 18.03 20.66 4.12
C VAL A 59 18.37 19.18 4.38
N GLU A 60 19.60 18.78 4.12
CA GLU A 60 20.00 17.36 4.08
C GLU A 60 19.62 16.56 5.34
N ALA A 61 19.80 17.15 6.53
CA ALA A 61 19.43 16.53 7.81
C ALA A 61 17.92 16.26 7.95
N GLU A 62 17.08 17.06 7.30
CA GLU A 62 15.62 16.95 7.36
C GLU A 62 15.04 16.07 6.25
N ARG A 63 15.84 15.73 5.22
CA ARG A 63 15.37 14.86 4.12
C ARG A 63 14.97 13.47 4.64
N HIS A 64 13.99 12.89 3.97
CA HIS A 64 13.54 11.54 4.22
C HIS A 64 14.39 10.56 3.40
N GLY A 65 14.78 9.47 4.04
CA GLY A 65 15.34 8.32 3.34
C GLY A 65 14.27 7.63 2.49
N ARG A 66 14.71 6.89 1.47
CA ARG A 66 13.82 5.95 0.79
C ARG A 66 13.52 4.79 1.72
N GLU A 67 12.25 4.63 2.03
CA GLU A 67 11.74 3.62 2.93
C GLU A 67 10.59 2.87 2.25
N GLU A 68 10.42 1.62 2.66
CA GLU A 68 9.41 0.73 2.15
C GLU A 68 8.97 -0.20 3.27
N PHE A 69 7.67 -0.43 3.39
CA PHE A 69 7.12 -1.42 4.29
C PHE A 69 5.92 -2.10 3.66
N GLN A 70 5.62 -3.30 4.16
CA GLN A 70 4.49 -4.10 3.77
C GLN A 70 3.62 -4.36 5.00
N ILE A 71 2.31 -4.24 4.80
CA ILE A 71 1.30 -4.66 5.77
C ILE A 71 0.61 -5.90 5.23
N GLU A 72 0.65 -7.01 5.98
CA GLU A 72 -0.05 -8.25 5.63
C GLU A 72 -1.06 -8.62 6.71
N ARG A 73 -2.11 -9.34 6.32
CA ARG A 73 -3.09 -9.89 7.29
C ARG A 73 -2.47 -11.08 8.03
N LEU A 74 -2.68 -11.14 9.33
CA LEU A 74 -2.42 -12.31 10.14
C LEU A 74 -3.67 -13.21 10.20
N GLU A 75 -3.51 -14.44 10.69
CA GLU A 75 -4.64 -15.37 10.87
C GLU A 75 -5.68 -14.84 11.87
N ALA A 76 -5.22 -14.10 12.88
CA ALA A 76 -6.10 -13.48 13.85
C ALA A 76 -6.95 -12.35 13.21
N PRO A 77 -8.25 -12.25 13.53
CA PRO A 77 -9.12 -11.22 12.96
C PRO A 77 -8.57 -9.81 13.23
N HIS A 78 -8.62 -8.96 12.19
CA HIS A 78 -8.19 -7.56 12.26
C HIS A 78 -6.77 -7.36 12.81
N SER A 79 -5.91 -8.36 12.62
CA SER A 79 -4.51 -8.33 13.00
C SER A 79 -3.61 -8.35 11.77
N PHE A 80 -2.50 -7.63 11.86
CA PHE A 80 -1.62 -7.36 10.74
C PHE A 80 -0.16 -7.44 11.16
N SER A 81 0.69 -7.95 10.29
CA SER A 81 2.14 -7.76 10.38
C SER A 81 2.53 -6.51 9.59
N LEU A 82 3.49 -5.77 10.10
CA LEU A 82 4.12 -4.64 9.43
C LEU A 82 5.61 -4.93 9.38
N VAL A 83 6.18 -5.05 8.18
CA VAL A 83 7.60 -5.36 8.00
C VAL A 83 8.17 -4.39 6.99
N GLY A 84 9.29 -3.76 7.33
CA GLY A 84 9.95 -2.85 6.41
C GLY A 84 11.04 -2.02 7.05
N THR A 85 11.44 -0.98 6.35
CA THR A 85 12.42 -0.01 6.81
C THR A 85 11.70 1.21 7.35
N PHE A 86 11.98 1.56 8.60
CA PHE A 86 11.46 2.75 9.28
C PHE A 86 12.63 3.53 9.87
N ALA A 87 12.72 4.82 9.59
CA ALA A 87 13.87 5.66 9.97
C ALA A 87 15.22 5.02 9.63
N GLY A 88 15.30 4.39 8.45
CA GLY A 88 16.50 3.69 7.96
C GLY A 88 16.85 2.36 8.66
N LYS A 89 15.98 1.81 9.52
CA LYS A 89 16.18 0.52 10.19
C LYS A 89 15.13 -0.49 9.78
N GLU A 90 15.55 -1.70 9.45
CA GLU A 90 14.64 -2.83 9.31
C GLU A 90 13.94 -3.09 10.65
N SER A 91 12.61 -3.08 10.64
CA SER A 91 11.78 -3.30 11.80
C SER A 91 10.58 -4.16 11.44
N SER A 92 10.08 -4.89 12.43
CA SER A 92 8.84 -5.65 12.34
C SER A 92 7.96 -5.34 13.54
N TYR A 93 6.67 -5.14 13.27
CA TYR A 93 5.63 -4.90 14.25
C TYR A 93 4.41 -5.75 13.93
N GLN A 94 3.55 -5.93 14.92
CA GLN A 94 2.19 -6.40 14.72
C GLN A 94 1.22 -5.32 15.17
N MET A 95 0.08 -5.24 14.49
CA MET A 95 -0.99 -4.31 14.82
C MET A 95 -2.30 -5.07 14.90
N SER A 96 -3.06 -4.87 15.97
CA SER A 96 -4.42 -5.40 16.11
C SER A 96 -5.42 -4.24 16.25
N LEU A 97 -6.47 -4.23 15.43
CA LEU A 97 -7.54 -3.24 15.52
C LEU A 97 -8.71 -3.76 16.35
N VAL A 98 -9.23 -2.91 17.23
CA VAL A 98 -10.44 -3.15 18.02
C VAL A 98 -11.35 -1.92 18.01
N PRO A 99 -12.66 -2.07 18.32
CA PRO A 99 -13.52 -0.93 18.58
C PRO A 99 -12.91 -0.03 19.67
N GLY A 100 -12.95 1.29 19.42
CA GLY A 100 -12.40 2.29 20.32
C GLY A 100 -13.30 2.59 21.51
N PRO A 101 -12.90 3.55 22.37
CA PRO A 101 -13.67 3.93 23.56
C PRO A 101 -14.99 4.63 23.25
N THR A 102 -15.17 5.09 22.00
CA THR A 102 -16.45 5.61 21.50
C THR A 102 -16.88 4.83 20.27
N ASP A 103 -18.18 4.81 20.00
CA ASP A 103 -18.80 4.05 18.90
C ASP A 103 -18.30 4.46 17.50
N GLN A 104 -17.56 5.55 17.37
CA GLN A 104 -17.03 6.09 16.11
C GLN A 104 -15.50 5.93 15.98
N GLU A 105 -14.84 5.51 17.06
CA GLU A 105 -13.38 5.39 17.12
C GLU A 105 -12.96 3.92 16.98
N LEU A 106 -11.72 3.72 16.52
CA LEU A 106 -11.03 2.44 16.60
C LEU A 106 -9.75 2.63 17.40
N THR A 107 -9.32 1.58 18.07
CA THR A 107 -8.01 1.53 18.71
C THR A 107 -7.15 0.50 18.01
N ALA A 108 -5.96 0.89 17.59
CA ALA A 108 -4.91 -0.03 17.20
C ALA A 108 -3.94 -0.23 18.35
N LYS A 109 -3.66 -1.49 18.67
CA LYS A 109 -2.63 -1.89 19.63
C LYS A 109 -1.43 -2.42 18.86
N LEU A 110 -0.24 -2.02 19.30
CA LEU A 110 1.01 -2.40 18.67
C LEU A 110 1.75 -3.45 19.50
N ALA A 111 2.41 -4.37 18.81
CA ALA A 111 3.38 -5.29 19.39
C ALA A 111 4.66 -5.27 18.54
N ASN A 112 5.79 -5.64 19.13
CA ASN A 112 7.01 -5.87 18.36
C ASN A 112 6.88 -7.13 17.49
N GLY A 113 7.87 -7.37 16.62
CA GLY A 113 7.87 -8.55 15.73
C GLY A 113 7.85 -9.91 16.45
N GLU A 114 8.23 -9.94 17.73
CA GLU A 114 8.17 -11.13 18.60
C GLU A 114 6.79 -11.33 19.27
N GLY A 115 5.86 -10.39 19.06
CA GLY A 115 4.51 -10.42 19.61
C GLY A 115 4.40 -9.84 21.02
N ALA A 116 5.48 -9.27 21.59
CA ALA A 116 5.41 -8.56 22.86
C ALA A 116 4.71 -7.21 22.65
N THR A 117 3.59 -7.00 23.35
CA THR A 117 2.83 -5.76 23.29
C THR A 117 3.71 -4.57 23.70
N ILE A 118 3.60 -3.48 22.95
CA ILE A 118 4.22 -2.21 23.32
C ILE A 118 3.34 -1.58 24.38
N GLU A 119 3.81 -1.63 25.63
CA GLU A 119 3.06 -1.10 26.77
C GLU A 119 2.78 0.40 26.59
N ASP A 120 1.57 0.82 26.98
CA ASP A 120 1.14 2.22 26.93
C ASP A 120 1.34 2.89 25.56
N CYS A 121 1.11 2.16 24.47
CA CYS A 121 1.06 2.73 23.12
C CYS A 121 -0.14 2.23 22.33
N GLU A 122 -1.08 3.14 22.08
CA GLU A 122 -2.28 2.90 21.28
C GLU A 122 -2.41 3.97 20.19
N ILE A 123 -2.94 3.59 19.02
CA ILE A 123 -3.34 4.55 17.98
C ILE A 123 -4.85 4.64 17.95
N ARG A 124 -5.40 5.82 18.24
CA ARG A 124 -6.84 6.06 18.20
C ARG A 124 -7.24 6.65 16.86
N PHE A 125 -7.93 5.85 16.06
CA PHE A 125 -8.40 6.24 14.75
C PHE A 125 -9.79 6.85 14.78
N LYS A 126 -9.94 7.96 14.05
CA LYS A 126 -11.21 8.60 13.72
C LYS A 126 -11.40 8.59 12.22
N ARG A 127 -12.55 8.09 11.78
CA ARG A 127 -12.91 8.17 10.37
C ARG A 127 -13.18 9.63 9.97
N ARG A 128 -12.57 10.05 8.86
CA ARG A 128 -12.90 11.26 8.10
C ARG A 128 -13.59 10.86 6.80
N ALA A 129 -13.78 11.82 5.90
CA ALA A 129 -14.48 11.57 4.64
C ALA A 129 -13.80 10.43 3.83
N GLU A 130 -12.53 10.61 3.46
CA GLU A 130 -11.79 9.72 2.56
C GLU A 130 -10.61 8.98 3.24
N HIS A 131 -10.39 9.23 4.53
CA HIS A 131 -9.25 8.70 5.28
C HIS A 131 -9.56 8.50 6.76
N TYR A 132 -8.62 7.90 7.48
CA TYR A 132 -8.64 7.77 8.93
C TYR A 132 -7.50 8.58 9.53
N ASP A 133 -7.81 9.44 10.51
CA ASP A 133 -6.80 10.12 11.33
C ASP A 133 -6.54 9.28 12.58
N GLY A 134 -5.32 8.82 12.78
CA GLY A 134 -4.85 8.09 13.95
C GLY A 134 -3.98 8.99 14.83
N ALA A 135 -4.37 9.19 16.08
CA ALA A 135 -3.54 9.87 17.07
C ALA A 135 -2.86 8.85 17.99
N ALA A 136 -1.55 8.97 18.18
CA ALA A 136 -0.84 8.16 19.17
C ALA A 136 -1.24 8.59 20.59
N VAL A 137 -1.46 7.61 21.47
CA VAL A 137 -1.84 7.83 22.87
C VAL A 137 -1.02 6.92 23.76
N GLY A 138 -0.40 7.52 24.77
CA GLY A 138 0.39 6.84 25.78
C GLY A 138 1.90 7.02 25.59
N SER A 139 2.64 6.92 26.69
CA SER A 139 4.08 7.19 26.77
C SER A 139 4.94 6.18 26.03
N GLY A 140 4.41 4.98 25.76
CA GLY A 140 5.07 3.99 24.92
C GLY A 140 5.26 4.49 23.48
N CYS A 141 4.32 5.27 22.95
CA CYS A 141 4.44 5.81 21.59
C CYS A 141 5.51 6.92 21.50
N ASP A 142 5.70 7.70 22.57
CA ASP A 142 6.76 8.72 22.65
C ASP A 142 8.16 8.09 22.53
N SER A 143 8.34 6.89 23.08
CA SER A 143 9.59 6.14 22.99
C SER A 143 9.93 5.68 21.55
N LEU A 144 8.90 5.48 20.72
CA LEU A 144 9.02 5.23 19.29
C LEU A 144 9.16 6.53 18.47
N GLY A 145 8.98 7.68 19.12
CA GLY A 145 8.89 8.98 18.47
C GLY A 145 7.65 9.14 17.58
N PHE A 146 6.68 8.23 17.67
CA PHE A 146 5.49 8.19 16.82
C PHE A 146 4.36 9.02 17.43
N THR A 147 3.85 10.01 16.68
CA THR A 147 2.83 10.95 17.19
C THR A 147 1.47 10.74 16.54
N GLY A 148 1.42 10.19 15.33
CA GLY A 148 0.16 9.96 14.63
C GLY A 148 0.36 9.38 13.24
N MET A 149 -0.75 9.00 12.61
CA MET A 149 -0.75 8.59 11.22
C MET A 149 -2.07 8.90 10.54
N GLN A 150 -2.05 9.05 9.23
CA GLN A 150 -3.25 9.10 8.40
C GLN A 150 -3.25 7.94 7.42
N VAL A 151 -4.37 7.24 7.31
CA VAL A 151 -4.51 6.08 6.42
C VAL A 151 -5.63 6.34 5.42
N SER A 152 -5.31 6.25 4.14
CA SER A 152 -6.27 6.32 3.04
C SER A 152 -6.15 5.12 2.12
N ARG A 153 -6.96 5.08 1.05
CA ARG A 153 -6.83 4.06 0.00
C ARG A 153 -5.48 4.10 -0.71
N LYS A 154 -4.90 5.30 -0.88
CA LYS A 154 -3.73 5.53 -1.75
C LYS A 154 -2.42 5.68 -1.01
N GLU A 155 -2.45 5.99 0.27
CA GLU A 155 -1.26 6.43 1.00
C GLU A 155 -1.45 6.33 2.51
N VAL A 156 -0.31 6.24 3.18
CA VAL A 156 -0.16 6.35 4.63
C VAL A 156 0.79 7.51 4.91
N TRP A 157 0.35 8.41 5.78
CA TRP A 157 1.19 9.46 6.33
C TRP A 157 1.54 9.10 7.77
N VAL A 158 2.81 9.23 8.15
CA VAL A 158 3.29 8.92 9.50
C VAL A 158 3.95 10.15 10.08
N GLU A 159 3.42 10.62 11.20
CA GLU A 159 3.96 11.74 11.95
C GLU A 159 4.90 11.21 13.02
N VAL A 160 6.11 11.78 13.07
CA VAL A 160 7.10 11.49 14.10
C VAL A 160 7.64 12.78 14.70
N ALA A 161 7.90 12.78 16.00
CA ALA A 161 8.34 13.96 16.74
C ALA A 161 9.71 14.50 16.27
N SER A 162 10.53 13.66 15.65
CA SER A 162 11.89 14.00 15.20
C SER A 162 11.95 14.65 13.81
N LYS A 163 10.82 14.76 13.10
CA LYS A 163 10.75 15.33 11.74
C LYS A 163 9.71 16.44 11.68
N ALA A 164 10.06 17.53 10.99
CA ALA A 164 9.12 18.63 10.77
C ALA A 164 8.03 18.29 9.76
N GLU A 165 8.35 17.48 8.74
CA GLU A 165 7.37 16.97 7.79
C GLU A 165 7.06 15.49 8.09
N PRO A 166 5.81 15.06 7.91
CA PRO A 166 5.46 13.64 8.05
C PRO A 166 6.13 12.81 6.96
N TYR A 167 6.38 11.54 7.27
CA TYR A 167 6.71 10.56 6.24
C TYR A 167 5.48 10.29 5.38
N TRP A 168 5.67 10.32 4.07
CA TRP A 168 4.62 10.08 3.08
C TRP A 168 4.92 8.79 2.33
N TYR A 169 4.08 7.78 2.55
CA TYR A 169 4.20 6.49 1.90
C TYR A 169 3.02 6.25 0.97
N GLU A 170 3.32 6.11 -0.31
CA GLU A 170 2.30 5.79 -1.31
C GLU A 170 2.11 4.29 -1.40
N ARG A 171 0.85 3.86 -1.50
CA ARG A 171 0.50 2.46 -1.75
C ARG A 171 0.96 2.08 -3.15
N ALA A 172 1.72 0.99 -3.22
CA ALA A 172 2.24 0.46 -4.47
C ALA A 172 1.26 -0.54 -5.09
N ARG A 173 1.25 -0.58 -6.43
CA ARG A 173 0.61 -1.63 -7.21
C ARG A 173 1.68 -2.59 -7.71
N GLU A 174 1.43 -3.88 -7.58
CA GLU A 174 2.34 -4.91 -8.08
C GLU A 174 2.14 -5.15 -9.57
N PHE A 175 3.25 -5.36 -10.26
CA PHE A 175 3.33 -5.65 -11.68
C PHE A 175 4.17 -6.91 -11.89
N HIS A 176 3.65 -7.78 -12.75
CA HIS A 176 4.34 -8.96 -13.23
C HIS A 176 4.94 -8.65 -14.59
N CYS A 177 6.26 -8.80 -14.66
CA CYS A 177 7.04 -8.47 -15.83
C CYS A 177 7.72 -9.71 -16.41
N TYR A 178 8.06 -9.60 -17.68
CA TYR A 178 9.06 -10.45 -18.32
C TYR A 178 9.97 -9.62 -19.20
N ALA A 179 11.18 -10.12 -19.43
CA ALA A 179 12.12 -9.54 -20.38
C ALA A 179 12.58 -10.60 -21.39
N ASP A 180 12.58 -10.25 -22.68
CA ASP A 180 13.08 -11.08 -23.77
C ASP A 180 14.40 -10.50 -24.29
N LEU A 181 15.45 -11.32 -24.32
CA LEU A 181 16.80 -10.95 -24.77
C LEU A 181 17.41 -12.02 -25.70
N PRO A 182 17.88 -11.68 -26.92
CA PRO A 182 17.65 -10.39 -27.57
C PRO A 182 16.16 -10.13 -27.79
N GLY A 183 15.74 -8.88 -27.68
CA GLY A 183 14.33 -8.50 -27.82
C GLY A 183 13.78 -8.83 -29.21
N VAL A 184 12.48 -9.16 -29.27
CA VAL A 184 11.76 -9.30 -30.55
C VAL A 184 11.65 -7.93 -31.23
N SER A 185 12.66 -7.61 -32.03
CA SER A 185 12.80 -6.33 -32.73
C SER A 185 11.76 -6.21 -33.83
N GLY A 186 10.69 -5.44 -33.63
CA GLY A 186 9.79 -4.98 -34.69
C GLY A 186 9.24 -6.08 -35.62
N GLY A 187 8.96 -7.28 -35.10
CA GLY A 187 8.46 -8.42 -35.88
C GLY A 187 9.53 -9.32 -36.49
N ARG A 188 10.81 -9.19 -36.11
CA ARG A 188 11.86 -10.17 -36.44
C ARG A 188 11.79 -11.35 -35.48
N ASP A 189 11.53 -12.53 -36.04
CA ASP A 189 11.61 -13.82 -35.36
C ASP A 189 13.09 -14.22 -35.21
N ILE A 190 13.70 -13.78 -34.11
CA ILE A 190 15.03 -14.24 -33.69
C ILE A 190 14.86 -15.04 -32.40
N PRO A 191 15.65 -16.12 -32.21
CA PRO A 191 15.67 -16.83 -30.94
C PRO A 191 15.97 -15.86 -29.81
N PHE A 192 15.10 -15.86 -28.80
CA PHE A 192 15.24 -15.05 -27.61
C PHE A 192 15.22 -15.93 -26.37
N GLU A 193 15.88 -15.45 -25.34
CA GLU A 193 15.73 -15.97 -24.01
C GLU A 193 14.77 -15.12 -23.21
N ARG A 194 13.83 -15.79 -22.54
CA ARG A 194 12.89 -15.12 -21.64
C ARG A 194 13.36 -15.17 -20.19
N TYR A 195 13.25 -14.04 -19.53
CA TYR A 195 13.43 -13.84 -18.11
C TYR A 195 12.05 -13.55 -17.52
N ASP A 196 11.44 -14.59 -16.97
CA ASP A 196 10.11 -14.56 -16.35
C ASP A 196 10.21 -14.35 -14.83
N ASN A 197 9.05 -14.23 -14.17
CA ASN A 197 8.91 -14.09 -12.72
C ASN A 197 9.56 -12.81 -12.15
N ILE A 198 9.64 -11.76 -12.96
CA ILE A 198 10.08 -10.45 -12.51
C ILE A 198 8.89 -9.76 -11.86
N THR A 199 8.94 -9.56 -10.54
CA THR A 199 7.91 -8.79 -9.82
C THR A 199 8.44 -7.42 -9.45
N LEU A 200 7.76 -6.38 -9.92
CA LEU A 200 8.01 -4.99 -9.57
C LEU A 200 6.77 -4.42 -8.87
N HIS A 201 6.94 -3.32 -8.15
CA HIS A 201 5.81 -2.44 -7.83
C HIS A 201 6.12 -1.03 -8.30
N ASP A 202 5.08 -0.28 -8.60
CA ASP A 202 5.16 1.05 -9.20
C ASP A 202 5.60 2.17 -8.25
N LYS A 203 6.28 1.84 -7.14
CA LYS A 203 6.83 2.83 -6.22
C LYS A 203 8.35 2.70 -6.09
N GLY A 204 9.00 2.44 -7.22
CA GLY A 204 10.44 2.48 -7.39
C GLY A 204 11.15 1.14 -7.19
N LYS A 205 10.45 0.00 -7.17
CA LYS A 205 11.10 -1.31 -7.02
C LYS A 205 12.02 -1.57 -8.19
N THR A 206 13.20 -2.09 -7.89
CA THR A 206 14.16 -2.54 -8.90
C THR A 206 14.32 -4.06 -8.81
N HIS A 207 14.31 -4.73 -9.97
CA HIS A 207 14.69 -6.13 -10.08
C HIS A 207 15.92 -6.24 -10.96
N TRP A 208 16.96 -6.88 -10.43
CA TRP A 208 18.21 -7.16 -11.14
C TRP A 208 18.26 -8.62 -11.55
N PHE A 209 18.69 -8.88 -12.79
CA PHE A 209 18.92 -10.23 -13.29
C PHE A 209 20.17 -10.27 -14.18
N THR A 210 20.81 -11.43 -14.23
CA THR A 210 21.98 -11.67 -15.07
C THR A 210 21.57 -12.44 -16.33
N THR A 211 22.02 -11.98 -17.49
CA THR A 211 21.78 -12.69 -18.75
C THR A 211 22.55 -14.03 -18.80
N ARG A 212 22.00 -15.03 -19.50
CA ARG A 212 22.57 -16.37 -19.65
C ARG A 212 23.39 -16.57 -20.92
N GLY A 213 23.46 -15.56 -21.80
CA GLY A 213 24.33 -15.58 -22.97
C GLY A 213 25.82 -15.64 -22.62
N GLU A 214 26.66 -15.82 -23.65
CA GLU A 214 28.13 -15.91 -23.49
C GLU A 214 28.70 -14.66 -22.80
N GLU A 215 28.23 -13.48 -23.21
CA GLU A 215 28.49 -12.22 -22.53
C GLU A 215 27.41 -11.97 -21.47
N LYS A 216 27.74 -12.25 -20.21
CA LYS A 216 26.86 -11.99 -19.08
C LYS A 216 26.75 -10.49 -18.82
N ARG A 217 25.51 -9.99 -18.77
CA ARG A 217 25.15 -8.61 -18.46
C ARG A 217 24.24 -8.61 -17.25
N GLU A 218 24.42 -7.64 -16.36
CA GLU A 218 23.54 -7.45 -15.20
C GLU A 218 22.57 -6.31 -15.50
N ILE A 219 21.30 -6.65 -15.69
CA ILE A 219 20.25 -5.72 -16.13
C ILE A 219 19.30 -5.46 -14.96
N GLY A 220 19.02 -4.19 -14.72
CA GLY A 220 18.08 -3.70 -13.72
C GLY A 220 16.85 -3.11 -14.38
N LEU A 221 15.67 -3.52 -13.93
CA LEU A 221 14.39 -2.93 -14.32
C LEU A 221 13.78 -2.23 -13.12
N THR A 222 13.43 -0.96 -13.26
CA THR A 222 12.80 -0.17 -12.19
C THR A 222 11.47 0.40 -12.65
N LEU A 223 10.40 0.16 -11.89
CA LEU A 223 9.08 0.70 -12.17
C LEU A 223 8.71 1.78 -11.14
N GLN A 224 8.33 2.97 -11.60
CA GLN A 224 7.99 4.09 -10.72
C GLN A 224 6.87 4.96 -11.29
N ALA A 225 5.77 5.05 -10.56
CA ALA A 225 4.72 6.04 -10.70
C ALA A 225 5.18 7.31 -10.00
N ILE A 226 5.73 8.24 -10.79
CA ILE A 226 6.24 9.53 -10.33
C ILE A 226 5.07 10.48 -10.13
N THR A 227 4.97 10.96 -8.91
CA THR A 227 3.93 11.86 -8.46
C THR A 227 4.48 13.30 -8.48
N TRP A 228 4.46 13.94 -9.64
CA TRP A 228 5.09 15.25 -9.87
C TRP A 228 4.42 16.41 -9.15
N HIS A 229 3.15 16.30 -8.78
CA HIS A 229 2.39 17.42 -8.20
C HIS A 229 2.91 17.92 -6.84
N VAL A 230 3.79 17.17 -6.17
CA VAL A 230 4.49 17.66 -4.96
C VAL A 230 5.58 18.69 -5.28
N LEU A 231 5.95 18.84 -6.55
CA LEU A 231 6.76 19.95 -7.04
C LEU A 231 5.87 21.01 -7.67
N ASN A 232 5.74 22.15 -7.00
CA ASN A 232 5.51 23.41 -7.70
C ASN A 232 6.86 23.85 -8.26
N GLU A 233 7.04 23.81 -9.59
CA GLU A 233 8.21 24.47 -10.15
C GLU A 233 8.12 25.97 -9.85
N ASN A 234 9.25 26.59 -9.47
CA ASN A 234 9.31 28.02 -9.15
C ASN A 234 8.82 28.94 -10.30
N ASN A 235 8.64 28.40 -11.50
CA ASN A 235 8.17 29.09 -12.71
C ASN A 235 6.65 28.88 -12.98
N GLY A 236 5.93 28.15 -12.14
CA GLY A 236 4.50 27.86 -12.32
C GLY A 236 4.16 26.74 -13.30
N ASN A 237 5.16 25.99 -13.80
CA ASN A 237 4.94 24.81 -14.63
C ASN A 237 4.60 23.58 -13.77
N PHE A 238 3.69 22.76 -14.30
CA PHE A 238 3.29 21.50 -13.67
C PHE A 238 3.65 20.34 -14.58
N ASN A 239 4.53 19.46 -14.10
CA ASN A 239 4.77 18.18 -14.75
C ASN A 239 3.58 17.24 -14.47
N ARG A 240 3.13 16.53 -15.50
CA ARG A 240 2.09 15.52 -15.34
C ARG A 240 2.70 14.28 -14.69
N ASN A 241 2.00 13.72 -13.69
CA ASN A 241 2.30 12.42 -13.11
C ASN A 241 2.51 11.37 -14.22
N SER A 242 3.47 10.47 -14.03
CA SER A 242 3.79 9.45 -15.04
C SER A 242 4.17 8.11 -14.40
N LEU A 243 3.75 7.00 -15.01
CA LEU A 243 4.31 5.68 -14.74
C LEU A 243 5.50 5.47 -15.65
N VAL A 244 6.68 5.19 -15.09
CA VAL A 244 7.95 5.12 -15.81
C VAL A 244 8.60 3.74 -15.59
N LEU A 245 9.08 3.14 -16.67
CA LEU A 245 9.92 1.94 -16.63
C LEU A 245 11.33 2.29 -17.10
N TYR A 246 12.27 2.18 -16.18
CA TYR A 246 13.69 2.38 -16.43
C TYR A 246 14.38 1.03 -16.69
N ALA A 247 15.34 1.05 -17.61
CA ALA A 247 16.31 -0.02 -17.73
C ALA A 247 17.71 0.52 -17.39
N SER A 248 18.43 -0.23 -16.58
CA SER A 248 19.79 0.06 -16.17
C SER A 248 20.67 -1.17 -16.38
N GLU A 249 21.97 -0.96 -16.53
CA GLU A 249 22.94 -2.02 -16.68
C GLU A 249 24.12 -1.76 -15.76
N ARG A 250 24.53 -2.76 -14.98
CA ARG A 250 25.74 -2.66 -14.20
C ARG A 250 26.94 -2.98 -15.07
N MET A 251 27.88 -2.04 -15.12
CA MET A 251 29.10 -2.15 -15.91
C MET A 251 30.19 -2.87 -15.10
N PRO A 252 31.22 -3.45 -15.76
CA PRO A 252 32.30 -4.15 -15.08
C PRO A 252 33.11 -3.29 -14.09
N ASP A 253 33.12 -1.97 -14.26
CA ASP A 253 33.75 -1.01 -13.36
C ASP A 253 32.90 -0.69 -12.12
N GLY A 254 31.73 -1.33 -11.97
CA GLY A 254 30.79 -1.12 -10.87
C GLY A 254 29.82 0.04 -11.11
N SER A 255 30.00 0.84 -12.16
CA SER A 255 29.08 1.92 -12.51
C SER A 255 27.74 1.39 -13.03
N THR A 256 26.70 2.22 -12.98
CA THR A 256 25.39 1.90 -13.55
C THR A 256 25.15 2.77 -14.77
N LYS A 257 24.96 2.13 -15.92
CA LYS A 257 24.56 2.78 -17.17
C LYS A 257 23.05 2.78 -17.28
N SER A 258 22.45 3.95 -17.39
CA SER A 258 21.03 4.08 -17.74
C SER A 258 20.83 3.93 -19.23
N HIS A 259 19.90 3.06 -19.62
CA HIS A 259 19.35 3.02 -20.96
C HIS A 259 18.22 4.05 -21.08
N PRO A 260 17.63 4.28 -22.27
CA PRO A 260 16.40 5.06 -22.35
C PRO A 260 15.32 4.50 -21.41
N TYR A 261 14.20 5.20 -21.32
CA TYR A 261 13.06 4.75 -20.53
C TYR A 261 11.78 4.98 -21.33
N THR A 262 10.72 4.34 -20.89
CA THR A 262 9.37 4.58 -21.41
C THR A 262 8.49 5.09 -20.28
N PHE A 263 7.48 5.88 -20.62
CA PHE A 263 6.51 6.37 -19.64
C PHE A 263 5.10 6.42 -20.22
N THR A 264 4.13 6.36 -19.33
CA THR A 264 2.70 6.41 -19.66
C THR A 264 1.91 7.05 -18.51
N GLU A 265 0.59 7.04 -18.58
CA GLU A 265 -0.28 7.54 -17.53
C GLU A 265 -0.11 6.72 -16.23
N PRO A 266 -0.16 7.37 -15.04
CA PRO A 266 0.02 6.67 -13.77
C PRO A 266 -0.95 5.53 -13.55
N SER A 267 -2.18 5.63 -14.05
CA SER A 267 -3.23 4.62 -13.90
C SER A 267 -3.09 3.43 -14.84
N ALA A 268 -2.15 3.46 -15.80
CA ALA A 268 -1.97 2.35 -16.72
C ALA A 268 -1.74 1.02 -15.96
N GLU A 269 -2.37 -0.04 -16.44
CA GLU A 269 -2.26 -1.38 -15.86
C GLU A 269 -1.24 -2.25 -16.60
N ARG A 270 -0.71 -1.74 -17.72
CA ARG A 270 0.37 -2.35 -18.50
C ARG A 270 1.28 -1.30 -19.08
N LEU A 271 2.57 -1.60 -19.17
CA LEU A 271 3.49 -0.87 -20.05
C LEU A 271 4.54 -1.80 -20.64
N GLY A 272 4.94 -1.49 -21.86
CA GLY A 272 5.96 -2.22 -22.58
C GLY A 272 7.13 -1.30 -22.90
N TYR A 273 8.32 -1.88 -22.94
CA TYR A 273 9.53 -1.17 -23.32
C TYR A 273 10.33 -2.00 -24.34
N ASN A 274 10.46 -1.48 -25.56
CA ASN A 274 11.21 -2.14 -26.62
C ASN A 274 12.45 -1.34 -26.98
N LEU A 275 13.61 -1.90 -26.64
CA LEU A 275 14.94 -1.36 -26.92
C LEU A 275 15.59 -1.93 -28.18
N ARG A 276 14.83 -2.69 -28.99
CA ARG A 276 15.29 -3.58 -30.07
C ARG A 276 16.17 -4.74 -29.62
N TRP A 277 17.07 -4.54 -28.66
CA TRP A 277 17.91 -5.58 -28.07
C TRP A 277 17.29 -6.20 -26.81
N MET A 278 16.27 -5.57 -26.23
CA MET A 278 15.48 -6.10 -25.12
C MET A 278 14.02 -5.68 -25.29
N LEU A 279 13.11 -6.61 -25.09
CA LEU A 279 11.69 -6.31 -24.92
C LEU A 279 11.33 -6.57 -23.46
N VAL A 280 10.73 -5.60 -22.79
CA VAL A 280 10.12 -5.76 -21.48
C VAL A 280 8.64 -5.52 -21.60
N ASN A 281 7.84 -6.33 -20.92
CA ASN A 281 6.42 -6.08 -20.74
C ASN A 281 6.07 -6.32 -19.28
N CYS A 282 5.36 -5.37 -18.69
CA CYS A 282 4.88 -5.40 -17.32
C CYS A 282 3.37 -5.18 -17.32
N ALA A 283 2.64 -5.99 -16.56
CA ALA A 283 1.20 -5.83 -16.36
C ALA A 283 0.79 -6.20 -14.93
N ILE A 284 -0.29 -5.59 -14.41
CA ILE A 284 -0.88 -5.95 -13.12
C ILE A 284 -1.42 -7.39 -13.17
N THR A 285 -2.03 -7.79 -14.30
CA THR A 285 -2.50 -9.16 -14.48
C THR A 285 -1.32 -10.06 -14.85
N PRO A 286 -1.02 -11.11 -14.07
CA PRO A 286 -0.01 -12.11 -14.41
C PRO A 286 -0.25 -12.74 -15.79
N ARG A 287 0.82 -13.08 -16.51
CA ARG A 287 0.73 -13.64 -17.87
C ARG A 287 -0.06 -14.95 -17.92
N ASP A 288 0.09 -15.82 -16.93
CA ASP A 288 -0.62 -17.10 -16.81
C ASP A 288 -2.14 -16.91 -16.58
N LYS A 289 -2.56 -15.72 -16.18
CA LYS A 289 -3.97 -15.33 -15.98
C LYS A 289 -4.51 -14.43 -17.10
N ALA A 290 -3.63 -13.91 -17.96
CA ALA A 290 -4.02 -13.04 -19.06
C ALA A 290 -4.86 -13.82 -20.08
N ARG A 291 -5.93 -13.18 -20.57
CA ARG A 291 -6.81 -13.73 -21.60
C ARG A 291 -6.64 -12.92 -22.89
N PRO A 292 -6.83 -13.53 -24.07
CA PRO A 292 -6.84 -12.79 -25.32
C PRO A 292 -7.89 -11.67 -25.27
N GLU A 293 -7.47 -10.45 -25.62
CA GLU A 293 -8.37 -9.33 -25.86
C GLU A 293 -8.99 -9.54 -27.26
N MET A 294 -10.33 -9.51 -27.34
CA MET A 294 -11.08 -9.56 -28.60
C MET A 294 -11.36 -8.16 -29.14
#